data_AF-A0A9P1ADW5-F1
#
_entry.id   AF-A0A9P1ADW5-F1
#
_cell.length_a   1.000
_cell.length_b   1.000
_cell.length_c   1.000
_cell.angle_alpha   90.00
_cell.angle_beta   90.00
_cell.angle_gamma   90.00
#
_symmetry.space_group_name_H-M   'P 1'
#
loop_
_entity.id
_entity.type
_entity.pdbx_description
1 polymer ?
#
loop_
_entity_poly.entity_id
_entity_poly.type
_entity_poly.pdbx_seq_one_letter_code
_entity_poly.pdbx_strand_id
1 'polypeptide(L)'
;MEDVDMVMASLENALASTGGFCVGRSYVVGHQRLSGLGYCFSASLPPLLATAASEAIAMIDEDPHRIQTVTKMAIEGQEQLQKALEGSKFVLQGCPESPMKHIYYAGENEEQNLDKLVETVFSQNHLLLTRARYLDKDEMFKIRPSIRVMFQYDLSESEIQKAVDAIGQAAHHI
;
A
#
# COMPACT_ATOMS: atom_id res chain seq x y z
N MET A 1 22.50 -4.57 10.29
CA MET A 1 21.35 -4.98 11.15
C MET A 1 21.73 -5.03 12.63
N GLU A 2 23.00 -4.79 13.01
CA GLU A 2 23.43 -4.80 14.41
C GLU A 2 22.91 -3.60 15.23
N ASP A 3 22.51 -2.51 14.56
CA ASP A 3 21.94 -1.30 15.17
C ASP A 3 20.41 -1.36 15.38
N VAL A 4 19.75 -2.46 14.99
CA VAL A 4 18.29 -2.62 15.11
C VAL A 4 18.00 -3.65 16.20
N ASP A 5 17.47 -3.19 17.33
CA ASP A 5 17.13 -4.07 18.46
C ASP A 5 15.90 -4.96 18.19
N MET A 6 14.98 -4.47 17.36
CA MET A 6 13.70 -5.11 17.08
C MET A 6 13.15 -4.71 15.71
N VAL A 7 12.64 -5.70 14.97
CA VAL A 7 11.87 -5.51 13.73
C VAL A 7 10.45 -6.01 13.95
N MET A 8 9.46 -5.19 13.61
CA MET A 8 8.05 -5.56 13.65
C MET A 8 7.45 -5.38 12.27
N ALA A 9 6.58 -6.31 11.87
CA ALA A 9 5.90 -6.24 10.59
C ALA A 9 4.51 -6.88 10.65
N SER A 10 3.63 -6.42 9.76
CA SER A 10 2.30 -6.99 9.56
C SER A 10 2.35 -8.09 8.49
N LEU A 11 1.58 -9.15 8.70
CA LEU A 11 1.35 -10.24 7.75
C LEU A 11 0.21 -9.92 6.75
N GLU A 12 -0.48 -8.80 6.91
CA GLU A 12 -1.73 -8.49 6.21
C GLU A 12 -1.55 -7.94 4.80
N ASN A 13 -0.36 -7.42 4.49
CA ASN A 13 -0.09 -6.77 3.21
C ASN A 13 0.53 -7.78 2.24
N ALA A 14 1.85 -7.76 2.10
CA ALA A 14 2.58 -8.58 1.12
C ALA A 14 2.45 -10.10 1.33
N LEU A 15 2.06 -10.54 2.54
CA LEU A 15 1.99 -11.97 2.91
C LEU A 15 0.56 -12.55 2.90
N ALA A 16 -0.44 -11.73 2.52
CA ALA A 16 -1.83 -12.16 2.34
C ALA A 16 -2.42 -13.00 3.49
N SER A 17 -2.05 -12.69 4.74
CA SER A 17 -2.51 -13.36 5.95
C SER A 17 -3.04 -12.34 6.96
N THR A 18 -3.03 -12.63 8.26
CA THR A 18 -3.46 -11.68 9.30
C THR A 18 -2.50 -11.65 10.48
N GLY A 19 -2.50 -10.55 11.22
CA GLY A 19 -1.65 -10.38 12.40
C GLY A 19 -0.27 -9.85 12.04
N GLY A 20 0.71 -10.12 12.90
CA GLY A 20 2.06 -9.58 12.75
C GLY A 20 3.08 -10.40 13.50
N PHE A 21 4.35 -10.08 13.27
CA PHE A 21 5.47 -10.72 13.94
C PHE A 21 6.47 -9.68 14.47
N CYS A 22 7.27 -10.12 15.42
CA CYS A 22 8.36 -9.37 16.01
C CYS A 22 9.62 -10.24 16.00
N VAL A 23 10.72 -9.70 15.49
CA VAL A 23 12.04 -10.33 15.48
C VAL A 23 12.98 -9.46 16.29
N GLY A 24 13.79 -10.07 17.14
CA GLY A 24 14.80 -9.38 17.93
C GLY A 24 15.63 -10.38 18.72
N ARG A 25 16.46 -9.87 19.64
CA ARG A 25 17.23 -10.73 20.54
C ARG A 25 16.29 -11.61 21.37
N SER A 26 16.71 -12.84 21.65
CA SER A 26 15.86 -13.85 22.32
C SER A 26 15.28 -13.36 23.66
N TYR A 27 16.05 -12.63 24.46
CA TYR A 27 15.57 -12.07 25.73
C TYR A 27 14.50 -10.98 25.54
N VAL A 28 14.58 -10.21 24.45
CA VAL A 28 13.60 -9.16 24.11
C VAL A 28 12.27 -9.80 23.69
N VAL A 29 12.33 -10.76 22.76
CA VAL A 29 11.14 -11.50 22.30
C VAL A 29 10.56 -12.32 23.46
N GLY A 30 11.41 -12.93 24.29
CA GLY A 30 10.99 -13.66 25.48
C GLY A 30 10.22 -12.79 26.48
N HIS A 31 10.71 -11.57 26.75
CA HIS A 31 10.00 -10.62 27.60
C HIS A 31 8.65 -10.22 27.01
N GLN A 32 8.57 -9.91 25.70
CA GLN A 32 7.30 -9.61 25.05
C GLN A 32 6.30 -10.77 25.11
N ARG A 33 6.78 -12.00 24.92
CA ARG A 33 5.95 -13.20 24.96
C ARG A 33 5.38 -13.48 26.35
N LEU A 34 6.13 -13.20 27.41
CA LEU A 34 5.73 -13.45 28.80
C LEU A 34 4.94 -12.31 29.43
N SER A 35 5.23 -11.06 29.03
CA SER A 35 4.69 -9.85 29.66
C SER A 35 3.72 -9.08 28.76
N GLY A 36 3.62 -9.43 27.47
CA GLY A 36 2.71 -8.78 26.53
C GLY A 36 1.27 -9.20 26.75
N LEU A 37 0.44 -8.32 27.32
CA LEU A 37 -0.97 -8.60 27.59
C LEU A 37 -1.74 -9.06 26.33
N GLY A 38 -1.52 -8.36 25.21
CA GLY A 38 -2.16 -8.72 23.94
C GLY A 38 -1.69 -10.06 23.36
N TYR A 39 -0.50 -10.54 23.74
CA TYR A 39 -0.01 -11.86 23.34
C TYR A 39 -0.56 -12.97 24.26
N CYS A 40 -0.57 -12.74 25.58
CA CYS A 40 -1.00 -13.74 26.57
C CYS A 40 -2.52 -13.92 26.63
N PHE A 41 -3.29 -12.86 26.39
CA PHE A 41 -4.75 -12.85 26.57
C PHE A 41 -5.51 -12.71 25.24
N SER A 42 -4.91 -13.16 24.13
CA SER A 42 -5.54 -13.23 22.81
C SER A 42 -5.45 -14.64 22.25
N ALA A 43 -6.37 -14.97 21.33
CA ALA A 43 -6.30 -16.23 20.60
C ALA A 43 -5.12 -16.23 19.62
N SER A 44 -4.50 -17.39 19.42
CA SER A 44 -3.46 -17.56 18.40
C SER A 44 -4.02 -17.42 16.99
N LEU A 45 -3.15 -17.05 16.04
CA LEU A 45 -3.45 -17.06 14.62
C LEU A 45 -3.96 -18.45 14.18
N PRO A 46 -5.10 -18.55 13.45
CA PRO A 46 -5.58 -19.82 12.91
C PRO A 46 -4.51 -20.55 12.10
N PRO A 47 -4.37 -21.90 12.22
CA PRO A 47 -3.32 -22.66 11.56
C PRO A 47 -3.22 -22.43 10.05
N LEU A 48 -4.38 -22.34 9.37
CA LEU A 48 -4.44 -22.06 7.93
C LEU A 48 -3.73 -20.74 7.56
N LEU A 49 -3.94 -19.68 8.34
CA LEU A 49 -3.35 -18.36 8.10
C LEU A 49 -1.86 -18.34 8.45
N ALA A 50 -1.44 -19.10 9.47
CA ALA A 50 -0.04 -19.28 9.80
C ALA A 50 0.72 -20.02 8.69
N THR A 51 0.12 -21.08 8.13
CA THR A 51 0.66 -21.78 6.96
C THR A 51 0.74 -20.86 5.75
N ALA A 52 -0.33 -20.13 5.42
CA ALA A 52 -0.34 -19.20 4.29
C ALA A 52 0.78 -18.14 4.39
N ALA A 53 0.98 -17.56 5.58
CA ALA A 53 2.08 -16.61 5.82
C ALA A 53 3.46 -17.27 5.67
N SER A 54 3.62 -18.52 6.11
CA SER A 54 4.88 -19.26 6.01
C SER A 54 5.22 -19.58 4.55
N GLU A 55 4.23 -20.01 3.76
CA GLU A 55 4.39 -20.25 2.32
C GLU A 55 4.69 -18.95 1.56
N ALA A 56 4.02 -17.84 1.90
CA ALA A 56 4.31 -16.54 1.29
C ALA A 56 5.76 -16.08 1.53
N ILE A 57 6.30 -16.31 2.74
CA ILE A 57 7.71 -16.04 3.04
C ILE A 57 8.62 -16.97 2.25
N ALA A 58 8.32 -18.29 2.22
CA ALA A 58 9.10 -19.25 1.45
C ALA A 58 9.16 -18.90 -0.05
N MET A 59 8.05 -18.47 -0.64
CA MET A 59 8.00 -18.02 -2.03
C MET A 59 8.90 -16.79 -2.30
N ILE A 60 9.02 -15.87 -1.33
CA ILE A 60 9.92 -14.71 -1.45
C ILE A 60 11.39 -15.14 -1.35
N ASP A 61 11.70 -16.08 -0.46
CA ASP A 61 13.05 -16.63 -0.29
C ASP A 61 13.49 -17.46 -1.50
N GLU A 62 12.57 -18.22 -2.10
CA GLU A 62 12.82 -19.04 -3.30
C GLU A 62 12.99 -18.20 -4.57
N ASP A 63 12.23 -17.10 -4.71
CA ASP A 63 12.32 -16.19 -5.84
C ASP A 63 12.44 -14.71 -5.40
N PRO A 64 13.65 -14.27 -5.05
CA PRO A 64 13.91 -12.89 -4.69
C PRO A 64 13.66 -11.89 -5.83
N HIS A 65 13.59 -12.34 -7.09
CA HIS A 65 13.31 -11.47 -8.23
C HIS A 65 11.90 -10.88 -8.16
N ARG A 66 10.96 -11.51 -7.44
CA ARG A 66 9.61 -10.96 -7.20
C ARG A 66 9.64 -9.52 -6.68
N ILE A 67 10.51 -9.26 -5.70
CA ILE A 67 10.65 -7.92 -5.10
C ILE A 67 11.25 -6.95 -6.12
N GLN A 68 12.29 -7.37 -6.84
CA GLN A 68 12.94 -6.55 -7.87
C GLN A 68 11.96 -6.17 -8.99
N THR A 69 11.11 -7.11 -9.41
CA THR A 69 10.07 -6.90 -10.41
C THR A 69 9.05 -5.88 -9.93
N VAL A 70 8.52 -6.02 -8.71
CA VAL A 70 7.58 -5.03 -8.15
C VAL A 70 8.23 -3.65 -8.00
N THR A 71 9.47 -3.57 -7.55
CA THR A 71 10.21 -2.30 -7.47
C THR A 71 10.38 -1.66 -8.85
N LYS A 72 10.74 -2.43 -9.88
CA LYS A 72 10.84 -1.95 -11.26
C LYS A 72 9.49 -1.43 -11.76
N MET A 73 8.41 -2.21 -11.58
CA MET A 73 7.05 -1.81 -11.95
C MET A 73 6.62 -0.53 -11.23
N ALA A 74 7.01 -0.36 -9.96
CA ALA A 74 6.69 0.84 -9.18
C ALA A 74 7.42 2.09 -9.67
N ILE A 75 8.67 1.95 -10.12
CA ILE A 75 9.45 3.06 -10.70
C ILE A 75 8.86 3.45 -12.05
N GLU A 76 8.70 2.49 -12.96
CA GLU A 76 8.19 2.73 -14.32
C GLU A 76 6.74 3.23 -14.28
N GLY A 77 5.90 2.62 -13.45
CA GLY A 77 4.51 3.03 -13.26
C GLY A 77 4.36 4.40 -12.60
N GLN A 78 5.29 4.80 -11.72
CA GLN A 78 5.32 6.18 -11.19
C GLN A 78 5.58 7.20 -12.30
N GLU A 79 6.54 6.95 -13.19
CA GLU A 79 6.82 7.84 -14.31
C GLU A 79 5.63 7.95 -15.26
N GLN A 80 4.97 6.82 -15.55
CA GLN A 80 3.77 6.79 -16.40
C GLN A 80 2.62 7.58 -15.77
N LEU A 81 2.32 7.36 -14.49
CA LEU A 81 1.30 8.11 -13.76
C LEU A 81 1.62 9.60 -13.70
N GLN A 82 2.88 9.97 -13.46
CA GLN A 82 3.29 11.37 -13.41
C GLN A 82 3.03 12.05 -14.76
N LYS A 83 3.45 11.44 -15.86
CA LYS A 83 3.19 11.93 -17.22
C LYS A 83 1.70 12.04 -17.53
N ALA A 84 0.91 11.04 -17.14
CA ALA A 84 -0.54 11.05 -17.35
C ALA A 84 -1.24 12.19 -16.61
N LEU A 85 -0.72 12.58 -15.45
CA LEU A 85 -1.26 13.67 -14.61
C LEU A 85 -0.67 15.05 -14.95
N GLU A 86 0.37 15.15 -15.78
CA GLU A 86 0.97 16.42 -16.18
C GLU A 86 -0.06 17.35 -16.82
N GLY A 87 -0.19 18.57 -16.29
CA GLY A 87 -1.16 19.57 -16.75
C GLY A 87 -2.53 19.50 -16.05
N SER A 88 -2.80 18.43 -15.29
CA SER A 88 -3.97 18.35 -14.41
C SER A 88 -3.69 19.04 -13.06
N LYS A 89 -4.71 19.15 -12.21
CA LYS A 89 -4.57 19.58 -10.81
C LYS A 89 -4.19 18.45 -9.87
N PHE A 90 -4.02 17.23 -10.36
CA PHE A 90 -3.65 16.08 -9.53
C PHE A 90 -2.14 15.90 -9.52
N VAL A 91 -1.57 15.64 -8.34
CA VAL A 91 -0.13 15.51 -8.13
C VAL A 91 0.17 14.15 -7.51
N LEU A 92 1.08 13.42 -8.13
CA LEU A 92 1.59 12.15 -7.62
C LEU A 92 2.74 12.42 -6.63
N GLN A 93 2.73 11.72 -5.51
CA GLN A 93 3.82 11.74 -4.54
C GLN A 93 4.10 10.31 -4.03
N GLY A 94 5.38 9.98 -3.89
CA GLY A 94 5.84 8.68 -3.42
C GLY A 94 7.33 8.51 -3.67
N CYS A 95 7.96 7.59 -2.94
CA CYS A 95 9.32 7.15 -3.25
C CYS A 95 9.27 6.31 -4.53
N PRO A 96 10.15 6.51 -5.53
CA PRO A 96 10.18 5.72 -6.76
C PRO A 96 10.16 4.20 -6.52
N GLU A 97 10.90 3.73 -5.54
CA GLU A 97 11.05 2.32 -5.18
C GLU A 97 9.86 1.77 -4.37
N SER A 98 9.07 2.64 -3.74
CA SER A 98 7.89 2.22 -2.98
C SER A 98 6.79 1.76 -3.94
N PRO A 99 6.21 0.56 -3.76
CA PRO A 99 5.10 0.11 -4.59
C PRO A 99 3.81 0.91 -4.35
N MET A 100 3.71 1.63 -3.23
CA MET A 100 2.57 2.50 -2.93
C MET A 100 2.86 3.94 -3.36
N LYS A 101 1.95 4.52 -4.15
CA LYS A 101 1.94 5.91 -4.59
C LYS A 101 0.68 6.60 -4.11
N HIS A 102 0.79 7.89 -3.85
CA HIS A 102 -0.31 8.74 -3.42
C HIS A 102 -0.63 9.78 -4.49
N ILE A 103 -1.90 9.87 -4.88
CA ILE A 103 -2.42 10.95 -5.74
C ILE A 103 -3.15 11.95 -4.85
N TYR A 104 -2.69 13.19 -4.90
CA TYR A 104 -3.26 14.34 -4.20
C TYR A 104 -3.93 15.29 -5.19
N TYR A 105 -4.86 16.12 -4.71
CA TYR A 105 -5.40 17.24 -5.49
C TYR A 105 -4.77 18.54 -5.04
N ALA A 106 -4.18 19.31 -5.95
CA ALA A 106 -3.54 20.60 -5.68
C ALA A 106 -4.54 21.75 -5.91
N GLY A 107 -5.53 21.86 -5.03
CA GLY A 107 -6.54 22.94 -5.09
C GLY A 107 -7.52 22.91 -3.93
N GLU A 108 -8.53 23.78 -3.98
CA GLU A 108 -9.61 23.79 -2.98
C GLU A 108 -10.53 22.57 -3.13
N ASN A 109 -11.24 22.23 -2.04
CA ASN A 109 -12.16 21.09 -2.00
C ASN A 109 -11.48 19.76 -2.39
N GLU A 110 -10.25 19.51 -1.91
CA GLU A 110 -9.43 18.33 -2.25
C GLU A 110 -10.23 17.02 -2.17
N GLU A 111 -10.96 16.81 -1.09
CA GLU A 111 -11.75 15.59 -0.88
C GLU A 111 -12.82 15.38 -1.95
N GLN A 112 -13.55 16.43 -2.31
CA GLN A 112 -14.62 16.34 -3.31
C GLN A 112 -14.05 16.03 -4.69
N ASN A 113 -12.90 16.61 -5.04
CA ASN A 113 -12.27 16.37 -6.33
C ASN A 113 -11.60 14.99 -6.41
N LEU A 114 -11.02 14.50 -5.30
CA LEU A 114 -10.57 13.12 -5.20
C LEU A 114 -11.73 12.13 -5.34
N ASP A 115 -12.88 12.41 -4.71
CA ASP A 115 -14.08 11.58 -4.81
C ASP A 115 -14.63 11.55 -6.24
N LYS A 116 -14.71 12.70 -6.91
CA LYS A 116 -15.06 12.79 -8.33
C LYS A 116 -14.12 11.98 -9.21
N LEU A 117 -12.81 12.00 -8.94
CA LEU A 117 -11.84 11.23 -9.70
C LEU A 117 -12.11 9.72 -9.54
N VAL A 118 -12.31 9.25 -8.30
CA VAL A 118 -12.64 7.85 -8.00
C VAL A 118 -13.94 7.43 -8.71
N GLU A 119 -14.98 8.24 -8.64
CA GLU A 119 -16.28 7.97 -9.28
C GLU A 119 -16.20 7.96 -10.81
N THR A 120 -15.42 8.88 -11.40
CA THR A 120 -15.25 8.98 -12.84
C THR A 120 -14.50 7.75 -13.37
N VAL A 121 -13.39 7.38 -12.74
CA VAL A 121 -12.61 6.19 -13.12
C VAL A 121 -13.44 4.91 -12.99
N PHE A 122 -14.26 4.80 -11.95
CA PHE A 122 -15.14 3.65 -11.78
C PHE A 122 -16.26 3.60 -12.83
N SER A 123 -16.93 4.73 -13.09
CA SER A 123 -18.08 4.78 -14.00
C SER A 123 -17.69 4.60 -15.48
N GLN A 124 -16.53 5.11 -15.89
CA GLN A 124 -16.08 5.07 -17.29
C GLN A 124 -15.22 3.85 -17.62
N ASN A 125 -14.39 3.38 -16.68
CA ASN A 125 -13.39 2.33 -16.95
C ASN A 125 -13.61 1.06 -16.14
N HIS A 126 -14.56 1.06 -15.19
CA HIS A 126 -14.81 -0.03 -14.25
C HIS A 126 -13.58 -0.43 -13.43
N LEU A 127 -12.75 0.56 -13.09
CA LEU A 127 -11.60 0.39 -12.20
C LEU A 127 -11.92 0.95 -10.82
N LEU A 128 -11.63 0.17 -9.79
CA LEU A 128 -11.87 0.59 -8.40
C LEU A 128 -10.63 1.28 -7.84
N LEU A 129 -10.79 2.55 -7.47
CA LEU A 129 -9.80 3.30 -6.71
C LEU A 129 -10.38 3.61 -5.33
N THR A 130 -9.51 3.75 -4.33
CA THR A 130 -9.94 4.11 -2.97
C THR A 130 -9.17 5.31 -2.46
N ARG A 131 -9.92 6.24 -1.87
CA ARG A 131 -9.37 7.37 -1.11
C ARG A 131 -9.21 6.97 0.35
N ALA A 132 -8.10 7.37 0.97
CA ALA A 132 -7.98 7.30 2.42
C ALA A 132 -8.98 8.27 3.08
N ARG A 133 -9.84 7.75 3.97
CA ARG A 133 -10.81 8.52 4.76
C ARG A 133 -10.30 8.59 6.20
N TYR A 134 -10.43 9.77 6.80
CA TYR A 134 -9.99 10.05 8.15
C TYR A 134 -11.14 10.63 8.98
N LEU A 135 -11.06 10.49 10.30
CA LEU A 135 -12.03 11.08 11.21
C LEU A 135 -11.55 12.47 11.66
N ASP A 136 -11.65 13.46 10.77
CA ASP A 136 -11.07 14.80 10.93
C ASP A 136 -11.33 15.51 12.28
N LYS A 137 -12.42 15.16 12.96
CA LYS A 137 -12.80 15.73 14.27
C LYS A 137 -12.02 15.12 15.43
N ASP A 138 -11.59 13.87 15.27
CA ASP A 138 -10.95 13.05 16.30
C ASP A 138 -9.43 12.90 16.03
N GLU A 139 -8.98 13.22 14.80
CA GLU A 139 -7.56 13.22 14.44
C GLU A 139 -6.81 14.39 15.08
N MET A 140 -5.85 14.06 15.96
CA MET A 140 -4.94 15.05 16.55
C MET A 140 -4.02 15.69 15.50
N PHE A 141 -3.64 14.91 14.47
CA PHE A 141 -2.83 15.35 13.35
C PHE A 141 -3.58 15.07 12.06
N LYS A 142 -4.12 16.12 11.44
CA LYS A 142 -4.85 15.98 10.19
C LYS A 142 -3.93 15.44 9.10
N ILE A 143 -4.35 14.33 8.49
CA ILE A 143 -3.64 13.71 7.37
C ILE A 143 -4.28 14.23 6.08
N ARG A 144 -3.43 14.66 5.14
CA ARG A 144 -3.92 15.12 3.85
C ARG A 144 -4.57 13.96 3.09
N PRO A 145 -5.81 14.12 2.58
CA PRO A 145 -6.51 13.08 1.84
C PRO A 145 -5.78 12.75 0.53
N SER A 146 -5.76 11.47 0.16
CA SER A 146 -5.16 11.01 -1.09
C SER A 146 -5.81 9.72 -1.57
N ILE A 147 -5.72 9.49 -2.87
CA ILE A 147 -5.99 8.19 -3.48
C ILE A 147 -4.70 7.37 -3.42
N ARG A 148 -4.81 6.12 -2.97
CA ARG A 148 -3.68 5.19 -2.90
C ARG A 148 -3.68 4.28 -4.13
N VAL A 149 -2.56 4.27 -4.86
CA VAL A 149 -2.32 3.37 -5.98
C VAL A 149 -1.17 2.46 -5.60
N MET A 150 -1.33 1.15 -5.78
CA MET A 150 -0.34 0.15 -5.40
C MET A 150 0.02 -0.73 -6.59
N PHE A 151 1.32 -0.93 -6.81
CA PHE A 151 1.84 -1.90 -7.77
C PHE A 151 2.03 -3.25 -7.07
N GLN A 152 1.61 -4.32 -7.74
CA GLN A 152 1.68 -5.69 -7.24
C GLN A 152 2.32 -6.59 -8.29
N TYR A 153 2.92 -7.69 -7.84
CA TYR A 153 3.69 -8.60 -8.70
C TYR A 153 2.87 -9.20 -9.85
N ASP A 154 1.59 -9.51 -9.59
CA ASP A 154 0.72 -10.18 -10.55
C ASP A 154 0.06 -9.23 -11.57
N LEU A 155 0.30 -7.90 -11.48
CA LEU A 155 -0.25 -6.96 -12.46
C LEU A 155 0.49 -7.06 -13.80
N SER A 156 -0.26 -7.19 -14.89
CA SER A 156 0.30 -7.11 -16.24
C SER A 156 0.60 -5.67 -16.66
N GLU A 157 1.55 -5.51 -17.59
CA GLU A 157 1.84 -4.20 -18.21
C GLU A 157 0.57 -3.58 -18.84
N SER A 158 -0.29 -4.40 -19.44
CA SER A 158 -1.55 -3.93 -20.04
C SER A 158 -2.56 -3.42 -19.01
N GLU A 159 -2.63 -4.05 -17.83
CA GLU A 159 -3.50 -3.59 -16.75
C GLU A 159 -3.00 -2.29 -16.14
N ILE A 160 -1.69 -2.17 -15.96
CA ILE A 160 -1.04 -0.93 -15.51
C ILE A 160 -1.33 0.20 -16.50
N GLN A 161 -1.08 -0.02 -17.79
CA GLN A 161 -1.32 1.00 -18.81
C GLN A 161 -2.79 1.42 -18.85
N LYS A 162 -3.72 0.46 -18.81
CA LYS A 162 -5.16 0.74 -18.76
C LYS A 162 -5.53 1.59 -17.54
N ALA A 163 -4.94 1.31 -16.38
CA ALA A 163 -5.18 2.09 -15.17
C ALA A 163 -4.58 3.50 -15.26
N VAL A 164 -3.36 3.64 -15.77
CA VAL A 164 -2.70 4.93 -16.00
C VAL A 164 -3.54 5.80 -16.93
N ASP A 165 -3.97 5.25 -18.08
CA ASP A 165 -4.75 5.98 -19.07
C ASP A 165 -6.11 6.43 -18.51
N ALA A 166 -6.80 5.54 -17.77
CA ALA A 166 -8.07 5.85 -17.11
C ALA A 166 -7.93 6.98 -16.09
N ILE A 167 -6.90 6.91 -15.24
CA ILE A 167 -6.62 7.94 -14.22
C ILE A 167 -6.29 9.27 -14.90
N GLY A 168 -5.41 9.26 -15.92
CA GLY A 168 -5.03 10.45 -16.66
C GLY A 168 -6.23 11.13 -17.33
N GLN A 169 -7.02 10.38 -18.10
CA GLN A 169 -8.22 10.89 -18.76
C GLN A 169 -9.19 11.52 -17.76
N ALA A 170 -9.51 10.81 -16.68
CA ALA A 170 -10.42 11.32 -15.66
C ALA A 170 -9.85 12.57 -14.94
N ALA A 171 -8.55 12.61 -14.68
CA ALA A 171 -7.89 13.74 -14.02
C ALA A 171 -7.93 15.04 -14.85
N HIS A 172 -7.90 14.95 -16.18
CA HIS A 172 -7.98 16.12 -17.07
C HIS A 172 -9.40 16.66 -17.25
N HIS A 173 -10.43 15.88 -16.89
CA HIS A 173 -11.82 16.30 -16.95
C HIS A 173 -12.32 17.02 -15.69
N ILE A 174 -11.51 17.06 -14.62
CA ILE A 174 -11.85 17.62 -13.29
C ILE A 174 -10.99 18.85 -12.97
#